data_AF-A0A0U2YUI7-F1
#
_entry.id   AF-A0A0U2YUI7-F1
#
_cell.length_a   1.000
_cell.length_b   1.000
_cell.length_c   1.000
_cell.angle_alpha   90.00
_cell.angle_beta   90.00
_cell.angle_gamma   90.00
#
_symmetry.space_group_name_H-M   'P 1'
#
loop_
_entity.id
_entity.type
_entity.pdbx_description
1 polymer ?
#
loop_
_entity_poly.entity_id
_entity_poly.type
_entity_poly.pdbx_seq_one_letter_code
_entity_poly.pdbx_strand_id
1 'polypeptide(L)'
;MKKLIIAIPLLSLAILAVLVIKANFGDSETLTLQEAEESAETEALAMSDANAANPKSTSHQLGYSEYDDLEHFVTTVHGQWFAIHPEQRFTFTIEGENQLLLSTVVKEVNHWESVIEERGWTGEFDRLQSTAFQISSPLSELHDQQKENELIHFQEQLDLIYKRIASES
;
A
#
# COMPACT_ATOMS: atom_id res chain seq x y z
N MET A 1 47.06 -26.61 36.77
CA MET A 1 46.10 -26.53 37.90
C MET A 1 44.88 -25.76 37.41
N LYS A 2 43.70 -26.40 37.45
CA LYS A 2 42.42 -25.89 36.92
C LYS A 2 41.89 -24.78 37.83
N LYS A 3 41.55 -23.61 37.27
CA LYS A 3 40.81 -22.56 37.97
C LYS A 3 39.32 -22.71 37.66
N LEU A 4 38.56 -22.47 38.72
CA LEU A 4 37.16 -22.75 38.96
C LEU A 4 36.38 -21.43 38.79
N ILE A 5 35.04 -21.51 38.84
CA ILE A 5 34.07 -20.40 38.99
C ILE A 5 33.78 -19.73 37.63
N ILE A 6 32.55 -19.59 37.11
CA ILE A 6 31.34 -19.06 37.74
C ILE A 6 30.09 -19.75 37.13
N ALA A 7 29.38 -20.52 37.96
CA ALA A 7 27.93 -20.62 37.84
C ALA A 7 27.32 -19.37 38.48
N ILE A 8 26.11 -18.99 38.03
CA ILE A 8 25.22 -17.92 38.55
C ILE A 8 25.35 -16.59 37.77
N PRO A 9 24.54 -16.45 36.70
CA PRO A 9 23.85 -15.17 36.52
C PRO A 9 22.34 -15.33 36.26
N LEU A 10 21.77 -16.53 36.32
CA LEU A 10 20.37 -16.78 35.97
C LEU A 10 19.35 -16.50 37.10
N LEU A 11 19.80 -16.19 38.32
CA LEU A 11 18.90 -15.98 39.47
C LEU A 11 18.64 -14.49 39.79
N SER A 12 19.39 -13.55 39.21
CA SER A 12 19.19 -12.11 39.45
C SER A 12 18.14 -11.48 38.53
N LEU A 13 17.85 -12.07 37.36
CA LEU A 13 16.91 -11.48 36.40
C LEU A 13 15.43 -11.75 36.74
N ALA A 14 15.13 -12.92 37.32
CA ALA A 14 13.76 -13.31 37.69
C ALA A 14 13.19 -12.49 38.86
N ILE A 15 14.04 -12.07 39.79
CA ILE A 15 13.61 -11.28 40.96
C ILE A 15 13.24 -9.85 40.56
N LEU A 16 13.92 -9.28 39.55
CA LEU A 16 13.62 -7.93 39.05
C LEU A 16 12.26 -7.88 38.32
N ALA A 17 11.93 -8.91 37.54
CA ALA A 17 10.65 -9.00 36.82
C ALA A 17 9.46 -9.10 37.79
N VAL A 18 9.58 -9.85 38.88
CA VAL A 18 8.51 -10.01 39.88
C VAL A 18 8.27 -8.72 40.69
N LEU A 19 9.30 -7.92 40.94
CA LEU A 19 9.18 -6.65 41.68
C LEU A 19 8.53 -5.53 40.84
N VAL A 20 8.77 -5.47 39.53
CA VAL A 20 8.11 -4.51 38.63
C VAL A 20 6.61 -4.81 38.52
N ILE A 21 6.24 -6.09 38.44
CA ILE A 21 4.84 -6.52 38.41
C ILE A 21 4.14 -6.19 39.74
N LYS A 22 4.78 -6.41 40.89
CA LYS A 22 4.18 -6.10 42.20
C LYS A 22 4.09 -4.61 42.54
N ALA A 23 4.92 -3.76 41.95
CA ALA A 23 4.87 -2.31 42.20
C ALA A 23 3.77 -1.59 41.41
N ASN A 24 3.28 -2.18 40.31
CA ASN A 24 2.28 -1.55 39.43
C ASN A 24 0.85 -2.09 39.59
N PHE A 25 0.61 -3.12 40.41
CA PHE A 25 -0.72 -3.61 40.72
C PHE A 25 -1.10 -3.29 42.17
N GLY A 26 -1.47 -2.04 42.39
CA GLY A 26 -2.35 -1.62 43.47
C GLY A 26 -3.67 -1.20 42.85
N ASP A 27 -4.72 -2.00 43.07
CA ASP A 27 -6.13 -1.78 42.75
C ASP A 27 -6.49 -1.35 41.32
N SER A 28 -7.03 -2.29 40.54
CA SER A 28 -8.44 -2.20 40.10
C SER A 28 -8.73 -3.29 39.05
N GLU A 29 -9.83 -3.99 39.25
CA GLU A 29 -10.43 -4.93 38.31
C GLU A 29 -10.77 -4.23 36.99
N THR A 30 -10.19 -4.68 35.87
CA THR A 30 -10.71 -4.68 34.48
C THR A 30 -9.53 -4.81 33.50
N LEU A 31 -9.00 -6.01 33.29
CA LEU A 31 -7.86 -6.22 32.37
C LEU A 31 -7.98 -7.59 31.70
N THR A 32 -9.00 -7.76 30.86
CA THR A 32 -9.14 -8.97 30.00
C THR A 32 -9.78 -8.70 28.64
N LEU A 33 -9.92 -7.43 28.24
CA LEU A 33 -10.38 -7.05 26.89
C LEU A 33 -9.38 -6.19 26.11
N GLN A 34 -8.44 -5.52 26.77
CA GLN A 34 -7.53 -4.58 26.12
C GLN A 34 -6.28 -5.23 25.51
N GLU A 35 -5.73 -6.31 26.10
CA GLU A 35 -4.57 -7.03 25.52
C GLU A 35 -4.90 -7.78 24.22
N ALA A 36 -6.17 -8.18 24.02
CA ALA A 36 -6.62 -8.83 22.80
C ALA A 36 -6.78 -7.85 21.63
N GLU A 37 -7.26 -6.63 21.90
CA GLU A 37 -7.33 -5.56 20.89
C GLU A 37 -5.93 -5.01 20.59
N GLU A 38 -5.05 -4.86 21.58
CA GLU A 38 -3.69 -4.35 21.39
C GLU A 38 -2.80 -5.35 20.62
N SER A 39 -2.94 -6.68 20.84
CA SER A 39 -2.26 -7.68 19.99
C SER A 39 -2.79 -7.72 18.56
N ALA A 40 -4.09 -7.52 18.35
CA ALA A 40 -4.66 -7.45 17.01
C ALA A 40 -4.26 -6.16 16.27
N GLU A 41 -4.20 -5.02 16.96
CA GLU A 41 -3.68 -3.76 16.40
C GLU A 41 -2.19 -3.85 16.09
N THR A 42 -1.40 -4.55 16.92
CA THR A 42 0.04 -4.69 16.70
C THR A 42 0.35 -5.64 15.54
N GLU A 43 -0.43 -6.71 15.34
CA GLU A 43 -0.35 -7.56 14.14
C GLU A 43 -0.89 -6.85 12.88
N ALA A 44 -1.96 -6.05 13.00
CA ALA A 44 -2.47 -5.24 11.89
C ALA A 44 -1.47 -4.16 11.46
N LEU A 45 -0.78 -3.51 12.41
CA LEU A 45 0.30 -2.55 12.13
C LEU A 45 1.54 -3.26 11.56
N ALA A 46 1.92 -4.42 12.08
CA ALA A 46 3.05 -5.19 11.54
C ALA A 46 2.77 -5.74 10.13
N MET A 47 1.52 -6.11 9.81
CA MET A 47 1.11 -6.48 8.44
C MET A 47 0.92 -5.28 7.52
N SER A 48 0.56 -4.10 8.06
CA SER A 48 0.53 -2.83 7.33
C SER A 48 1.95 -2.41 6.91
N ASP A 49 2.94 -2.55 7.81
CA ASP A 49 4.34 -2.24 7.52
C ASP A 49 5.01 -3.32 6.65
N ALA A 50 4.60 -4.58 6.75
CA ALA A 50 5.13 -5.67 5.92
C ALA A 50 4.66 -5.62 4.45
N ASN A 51 3.64 -4.80 4.13
CA ASN A 51 3.04 -4.78 2.80
C ASN A 51 3.13 -3.42 2.12
N ALA A 52 4.13 -2.61 2.46
CA ALA A 52 4.38 -1.34 1.78
C ALA A 52 4.61 -1.50 0.26
N ALA A 53 4.87 -2.71 -0.23
CA ALA A 53 4.96 -3.08 -1.65
C ALA A 53 3.63 -3.52 -2.30
N ASN A 54 2.52 -3.59 -1.56
CA ASN A 54 1.20 -3.90 -2.11
C ASN A 54 0.42 -2.60 -2.38
N PRO A 55 0.00 -2.33 -3.62
CA PRO A 55 -0.77 -1.13 -3.94
C PRO A 55 -2.09 -1.01 -3.16
N LYS A 56 -2.64 -2.14 -2.68
CA LYS A 56 -3.86 -2.15 -1.85
C LYS A 56 -3.61 -1.77 -0.39
N SER A 57 -2.36 -1.79 0.08
CA SER A 57 -2.00 -1.36 1.44
C SER A 57 -1.85 0.16 1.56
N THR A 58 -1.78 0.86 0.42
CA THR A 58 -1.67 2.32 0.35
C THR A 58 -3.02 2.97 0.68
N SER A 59 -3.57 2.60 1.83
CA SER A 59 -4.85 2.99 2.43
C SER A 59 -6.07 2.91 1.51
N HIS A 60 -7.12 2.21 1.97
CA HIS A 60 -8.50 2.66 1.75
C HIS A 60 -8.64 4.04 2.41
N GLN A 61 -8.04 5.07 1.81
CA GLN A 61 -8.17 6.42 2.30
C GLN A 61 -9.66 6.73 2.16
N LEU A 62 -10.32 6.90 3.31
CA LEU A 62 -11.69 7.40 3.50
C LEU A 62 -11.87 8.84 2.95
N GLY A 63 -11.19 9.16 1.86
CA GLY A 63 -11.36 10.37 1.09
C GLY A 63 -12.41 10.12 0.01
N TYR A 64 -13.19 11.15 -0.25
CA TYR A 64 -14.02 11.22 -1.44
C TYR A 64 -13.12 11.06 -2.68
N SER A 65 -13.60 10.32 -3.67
CA SER A 65 -13.04 10.39 -5.02
C SER A 65 -13.21 11.81 -5.55
N GLU A 66 -12.24 12.27 -6.34
CA GLU A 66 -12.35 13.51 -7.10
C GLU A 66 -13.24 13.34 -8.35
N TYR A 67 -13.69 12.13 -8.62
CA TYR A 67 -14.47 11.74 -9.79
C TYR A 67 -15.89 11.34 -9.37
N ASP A 68 -16.86 11.66 -10.24
CA ASP A 68 -18.28 11.40 -9.97
C ASP A 68 -18.61 9.89 -10.02
N ASP A 69 -17.93 9.16 -10.91
CA ASP A 69 -18.08 7.72 -11.11
C ASP A 69 -16.78 7.10 -11.71
N LEU A 70 -16.77 5.77 -11.83
CA LEU A 70 -15.64 5.00 -12.34
C LEU A 70 -15.32 5.37 -13.81
N GLU A 71 -16.34 5.66 -14.61
CA GLU A 71 -16.21 6.06 -16.01
C GLU A 71 -15.54 7.44 -16.13
N HIS A 72 -15.98 8.41 -15.33
CA HIS A 72 -15.38 9.74 -15.25
C HIS A 72 -13.92 9.63 -14.78
N PHE A 73 -13.62 8.77 -13.80
CA PHE A 73 -12.24 8.47 -13.41
C PHE A 73 -11.40 7.99 -14.59
N VAL A 74 -11.80 6.91 -15.26
CA VAL A 74 -10.98 6.33 -16.35
C VAL A 74 -10.86 7.28 -17.54
N THR A 75 -11.97 7.92 -17.94
CA THR A 75 -11.97 8.84 -19.09
C THR A 75 -11.11 10.08 -18.83
N THR A 76 -11.12 10.62 -17.61
CA THR A 76 -10.26 11.74 -17.23
C THR A 76 -8.79 11.34 -17.15
N VAL A 77 -8.46 10.21 -16.52
CA VAL A 77 -7.07 9.71 -16.48
C VAL A 77 -6.54 9.43 -17.88
N HIS A 78 -7.35 8.82 -18.75
CA HIS A 78 -7.01 8.60 -20.16
C HIS A 78 -6.72 9.93 -20.87
N GLY A 79 -7.62 10.91 -20.74
CA GLY A 79 -7.42 12.25 -21.32
C GLY A 79 -6.16 12.94 -20.82
N GLN A 80 -5.90 12.90 -19.52
CA GLN A 80 -4.70 13.50 -18.90
C GLN A 80 -3.42 12.81 -19.37
N TRP A 81 -3.40 11.48 -19.42
CA TRP A 81 -2.25 10.73 -19.95
C TRP A 81 -1.92 11.13 -21.39
N PHE A 82 -2.95 11.28 -22.23
CA PHE A 82 -2.76 11.67 -23.62
C PHE A 82 -2.47 13.16 -23.83
N ALA A 83 -2.69 14.01 -22.83
CA ALA A 83 -2.32 15.41 -22.84
C ALA A 83 -0.82 15.65 -22.55
N ILE A 84 -0.16 14.73 -21.83
CA ILE A 84 1.30 14.79 -21.59
C ILE A 84 2.04 14.63 -22.91
N HIS A 85 3.03 15.50 -23.16
CA HIS A 85 3.86 15.42 -24.36
C HIS A 85 4.48 14.02 -24.51
N PRO A 86 4.49 13.39 -25.70
CA PRO A 86 4.95 12.01 -25.86
C PRO A 86 6.33 11.72 -25.28
N GLU A 87 7.28 12.64 -25.42
CA GLU A 87 8.64 12.49 -24.85
C GLU A 87 8.62 12.47 -23.32
N GLN A 88 7.78 13.28 -22.68
CA GLN A 88 7.67 13.33 -21.22
C GLN A 88 6.86 12.14 -20.67
N ARG A 89 5.85 11.71 -21.41
CA ARG A 89 4.96 10.62 -21.03
C ARG A 89 5.72 9.32 -20.78
N PHE A 90 6.71 9.02 -21.63
CA PHE A 90 7.50 7.79 -21.60
C PHE A 90 8.90 7.96 -20.99
N THR A 91 9.21 9.13 -20.43
CA THR A 91 10.44 9.34 -19.67
C THR A 91 10.11 9.28 -18.18
N PHE A 92 10.81 8.43 -17.43
CA PHE A 92 10.62 8.37 -15.98
C PHE A 92 11.37 9.52 -15.30
N THR A 93 10.65 10.33 -14.52
CA THR A 93 11.23 11.33 -13.62
C THR A 93 10.40 11.42 -12.34
N ILE A 94 11.04 11.60 -11.19
CA ILE A 94 10.37 11.64 -9.88
C ILE A 94 9.41 12.85 -9.76
N GLU A 95 9.65 13.91 -10.54
CA GLU A 95 8.84 15.13 -10.58
C GLU A 95 8.03 15.25 -11.88
N GLY A 96 7.96 14.19 -12.67
CA GLY A 96 7.29 14.18 -13.97
C GLY A 96 5.77 14.29 -13.86
N GLU A 97 5.14 14.83 -14.89
CA GLU A 97 3.67 14.92 -14.96
C GLU A 97 3.00 13.52 -14.91
N ASN A 98 3.67 12.50 -15.44
CA ASN A 98 3.21 11.11 -15.36
C ASN A 98 3.18 10.59 -13.91
N GLN A 99 4.11 11.01 -13.06
CA GLN A 99 4.25 10.51 -11.69
C GLN A 99 3.03 10.83 -10.82
N LEU A 100 2.50 12.06 -10.92
CA LEU A 100 1.29 12.45 -10.21
C LEU A 100 0.10 11.62 -10.67
N LEU A 101 -0.06 11.45 -11.99
CA LEU A 101 -1.17 10.68 -12.55
C LEU A 101 -1.14 9.21 -12.11
N LEU A 102 0.04 8.57 -12.15
CA LEU A 102 0.22 7.19 -11.70
C LEU A 102 -0.14 7.03 -10.23
N SER A 103 0.24 7.99 -9.38
CA SER A 103 -0.11 8.00 -7.96
C SER A 103 -1.62 8.13 -7.75
N THR A 104 -2.28 8.98 -8.53
CA THR A 104 -3.75 9.12 -8.53
C THR A 104 -4.42 7.80 -8.91
N VAL A 105 -3.93 7.10 -9.93
CA VAL A 105 -4.47 5.81 -10.34
C VAL A 105 -4.40 4.80 -9.20
N VAL A 106 -3.25 4.68 -8.51
CA VAL A 106 -3.12 3.73 -7.39
C VAL A 106 -4.19 3.97 -6.33
N LYS A 107 -4.40 5.22 -5.95
CA LYS A 107 -5.38 5.63 -4.93
C LYS A 107 -6.82 5.39 -5.38
N GLU A 108 -7.17 5.83 -6.58
CA GLU A 108 -8.56 5.75 -7.08
C GLU A 108 -8.98 4.30 -7.36
N VAL A 109 -8.09 3.43 -7.82
CA VAL A 109 -8.43 2.01 -7.99
C VAL A 109 -8.80 1.36 -6.65
N ASN A 110 -8.16 1.73 -5.54
CA ASN A 110 -8.58 1.28 -4.21
C ASN A 110 -9.94 1.86 -3.81
N HIS A 111 -10.22 3.11 -4.16
CA HIS A 111 -11.52 3.74 -3.88
C HIS A 111 -12.67 3.02 -4.58
N TRP A 112 -12.47 2.64 -5.85
CA TRP A 112 -13.48 2.01 -6.68
C TRP A 112 -13.52 0.48 -6.58
N GLU A 113 -12.80 -0.13 -5.63
CA GLU A 113 -12.63 -1.59 -5.54
C GLU A 113 -13.96 -2.35 -5.60
N SER A 114 -14.96 -1.95 -4.81
CA SER A 114 -16.27 -2.61 -4.81
C SER A 114 -16.99 -2.50 -6.16
N VAL A 115 -16.94 -1.34 -6.83
CA VAL A 115 -17.58 -1.16 -8.14
C VAL A 115 -16.86 -1.97 -9.23
N ILE A 116 -15.54 -2.02 -9.16
CA ILE A 116 -14.69 -2.82 -10.06
C ILE A 116 -15.00 -4.31 -9.90
N GLU A 117 -15.14 -4.79 -8.66
CA GLU A 117 -15.53 -6.17 -8.34
C GLU A 117 -16.93 -6.51 -8.85
N GLU A 118 -17.92 -5.65 -8.60
CA GLU A 118 -19.30 -5.82 -9.06
C GLU A 118 -19.40 -5.93 -10.58
N ARG A 119 -18.54 -5.22 -11.33
CA ARG A 119 -18.47 -5.27 -12.79
C ARG A 119 -17.63 -6.45 -13.31
N GLY A 120 -16.92 -7.16 -12.44
CA GLY A 120 -16.01 -8.24 -12.83
C GLY A 120 -14.79 -7.74 -13.60
N TRP A 121 -14.27 -6.55 -13.25
CA TRP A 121 -13.14 -5.88 -13.91
C TRP A 121 -11.84 -5.95 -13.09
N THR A 122 -11.86 -6.70 -11.99
CA THR A 122 -10.75 -6.80 -11.02
C THR A 122 -9.42 -7.10 -11.69
N GLY A 123 -9.38 -8.01 -12.66
CA GLY A 123 -8.13 -8.40 -13.31
C GLY A 123 -7.47 -7.27 -14.12
N GLU A 124 -8.27 -6.46 -14.81
CA GLU A 124 -7.78 -5.31 -15.57
C GLU A 124 -7.27 -4.20 -14.67
N PHE A 125 -8.03 -3.89 -13.62
CA PHE A 125 -7.70 -2.82 -12.68
C PHE A 125 -6.54 -3.19 -11.75
N ASP A 126 -6.45 -4.45 -11.30
CA ASP A 126 -5.29 -4.92 -10.51
C ASP A 126 -3.99 -4.79 -11.32
N ARG A 127 -4.02 -5.09 -12.63
CA ARG A 127 -2.86 -4.91 -13.51
C ARG A 127 -2.49 -3.43 -13.66
N LEU A 128 -3.47 -2.59 -13.97
CA LEU A 128 -3.29 -1.14 -14.09
C LEU A 128 -2.68 -0.55 -12.82
N GLN A 129 -3.24 -0.89 -11.67
CA GLN A 129 -2.82 -0.41 -10.37
C GLN A 129 -1.41 -0.90 -10.01
N SER A 130 -1.13 -2.18 -10.25
CA SER A 130 0.18 -2.78 -9.97
C SER A 130 1.28 -2.13 -10.81
N THR A 131 1.07 -1.96 -12.12
CA THR A 131 2.03 -1.26 -12.99
C THR A 131 2.21 0.19 -12.56
N ALA A 132 1.11 0.92 -12.28
CA ALA A 132 1.18 2.31 -11.80
C ALA A 132 1.97 2.43 -10.49
N PHE A 133 1.77 1.49 -9.56
CA PHE A 133 2.48 1.43 -8.30
C PHE A 133 3.97 1.08 -8.49
N GLN A 134 4.30 0.13 -9.35
CA GLN A 134 5.70 -0.22 -9.63
C GLN A 134 6.49 0.94 -10.24
N ILE A 135 5.86 1.82 -11.00
CA ILE A 135 6.52 3.01 -11.55
C ILE A 135 6.64 4.08 -10.46
N SER A 136 5.51 4.39 -9.80
CA SER A 136 5.40 5.56 -8.94
C SER A 136 5.92 5.36 -7.52
N SER A 137 5.98 4.12 -7.03
CA SER A 137 6.39 3.84 -5.65
C SER A 137 7.89 4.07 -5.45
N PRO A 138 8.28 4.76 -4.35
CA PRO A 138 9.68 4.84 -3.94
C PRO A 138 10.24 3.48 -3.46
N LEU A 139 9.37 2.49 -3.24
CA LEU A 139 9.71 1.14 -2.80
C LEU A 139 9.92 0.18 -3.97
N SER A 140 9.69 0.63 -5.20
CA SER A 140 9.92 -0.18 -6.38
C SER A 140 11.42 -0.43 -6.58
N GLU A 141 11.77 -1.69 -6.83
CA GLU A 141 13.13 -2.09 -7.18
C GLU A 141 13.46 -1.85 -8.67
N LEU A 142 12.47 -1.42 -9.46
CA LEU A 142 12.65 -1.13 -10.88
C LEU A 142 13.60 0.05 -11.08
N HIS A 143 14.57 -0.14 -11.96
CA HIS A 143 15.46 0.92 -12.43
C HIS A 143 14.73 1.80 -13.47
N ASP A 144 15.24 3.02 -13.71
CA ASP A 144 14.59 4.00 -14.58
C ASP A 144 14.21 3.43 -15.96
N GLN A 145 15.11 2.70 -16.63
CA GLN A 145 14.81 2.08 -17.92
C GLN A 145 13.68 1.04 -17.86
N GLN A 146 13.56 0.31 -16.74
CA GLN A 146 12.47 -0.65 -16.54
C GLN A 146 11.16 0.10 -16.29
N LYS A 147 11.20 1.19 -15.53
CA LYS A 147 10.04 2.07 -15.34
C LYS A 147 9.54 2.67 -16.65
N GLU A 148 10.45 3.05 -17.54
CA GLU A 148 10.08 3.53 -18.89
C GLU A 148 9.37 2.46 -19.72
N ASN A 149 9.79 1.20 -19.63
CA ASN A 149 9.08 0.10 -20.27
C ASN A 149 7.69 -0.13 -19.64
N GLU A 150 7.60 -0.03 -18.31
CA GLU A 150 6.31 -0.14 -17.62
C GLU A 150 5.34 1.01 -17.96
N LEU A 151 5.82 2.21 -18.30
CA LEU A 151 4.97 3.31 -18.81
C LEU A 151 4.23 2.91 -20.10
N ILE A 152 4.85 2.07 -20.94
CA ILE A 152 4.21 1.53 -22.15
C ILE A 152 3.09 0.57 -21.76
N HIS A 153 3.36 -0.37 -20.84
CA HIS A 153 2.37 -1.32 -20.36
C HIS A 153 1.21 -0.64 -19.63
N PHE A 154 1.49 0.41 -18.86
CA PHE A 154 0.48 1.24 -18.23
C PHE A 154 -0.47 1.84 -19.28
N GLN A 155 0.06 2.41 -20.37
CA GLN A 155 -0.78 2.94 -21.44
C GLN A 155 -1.64 1.85 -22.10
N GLU A 156 -1.07 0.68 -22.39
CA GLU A 156 -1.80 -0.43 -23.00
C GLU A 156 -2.98 -0.88 -22.11
N GLN A 157 -2.74 -1.01 -20.81
CA GLN A 157 -3.76 -1.37 -19.82
C GLN A 157 -4.85 -0.30 -19.72
N LEU A 158 -4.45 0.98 -19.67
CA LEU A 158 -5.38 2.11 -19.62
C LEU A 158 -6.25 2.19 -20.88
N ASP A 159 -5.67 2.00 -22.06
CA ASP A 159 -6.39 1.97 -23.33
C ASP A 159 -7.40 0.82 -23.40
N LEU A 160 -7.06 -0.35 -22.85
CA LEU A 160 -7.96 -1.50 -22.82
C LEU A 160 -9.18 -1.22 -21.95
N ILE A 161 -8.98 -0.68 -20.75
CA ILE A 161 -10.07 -0.32 -19.83
C ILE A 161 -10.93 0.79 -20.43
N TYR A 162 -10.31 1.83 -21.00
CA TYR A 162 -11.02 2.92 -21.67
C TYR A 162 -11.89 2.43 -22.82
N LYS A 163 -11.36 1.57 -23.70
CA LYS A 163 -12.12 0.98 -24.82
C LYS A 163 -13.30 0.15 -24.33
N ARG A 164 -13.14 -0.56 -23.22
CA ARG A 164 -14.22 -1.35 -22.62
C ARG A 164 -15.36 -0.44 -22.14
N ILE A 165 -15.05 0.61 -21.38
CA ILE A 165 -16.03 1.61 -20.94
C ILE A 165 -16.76 2.24 -22.13
N ALA A 166 -16.01 2.65 -23.17
CA ALA A 166 -16.59 3.23 -24.37
C ALA A 166 -17.48 2.27 -25.18
N SER A 167 -17.32 0.95 -24.99
CA SER A 167 -18.15 -0.07 -25.64
C SER A 167 -19.40 -0.45 -24.84
N GLU A 168 -19.41 -0.18 -23.53
CA GLU A 168 -20.54 -0.45 -22.64
C GLU A 168 -21.49 0.77 -22.49
N SER A 169 -21.07 1.95 -22.98
CA SER A 169 -21.86 3.20 -23.03
C SER A 169 -22.72 3.31 -24.29
#